data_AF-A0A484YQN7-F1
#
_entry.id   AF-A0A484YQN7-F1
#
_cell.length_a   1.000
_cell.length_b   1.000
_cell.length_c   1.000
_cell.angle_alpha   90.00
_cell.angle_beta   90.00
_cell.angle_gamma   90.00
#
_symmetry.space_group_name_H-M   'P 1'
#
loop_
_entity.id
_entity.type
_entity.pdbx_description
1 polymer ?
#
loop_
_entity_poly.entity_id
_entity_poly.type
_entity_poly.pdbx_seq_one_letter_code
_entity_poly.pdbx_strand_id
1 'polypeptide(L)'
;MAMLHTSENVVITRADDEEIEAEITLKKGSREVVALLVTQSEPLAVPDIQAIDNRIETSHTAWQDWVNGLKYDGLYKDHVIRSALALKFLWYSPTGALAAAATTSLPEGIGGEKNYDYRFAWVRDACLIIKAFTYLGTLEECKAAFSWLSKTIIKHGPEMRACYTLEGELVPEEQYAELQGYRNSQPVRIGNNAATSAS
;
A
#
# COMPACT_ATOMS: atom_id res chain seq x y z
N MET A 1 -12.80 -6.62 11.65
CA MET A 1 -13.13 -8.04 11.90
C MET A 1 -12.14 -8.90 11.15
N ALA A 2 -11.61 -9.94 11.78
CA ALA A 2 -10.77 -10.93 11.13
C ALA A 2 -11.43 -12.31 11.25
N MET A 3 -11.30 -13.14 10.22
CA MET A 3 -11.83 -14.50 10.21
C MET A 3 -10.87 -15.44 9.49
N LEU A 4 -10.63 -16.60 10.08
CA LEU A 4 -9.89 -17.66 9.43
C LEU A 4 -10.83 -18.50 8.56
N HIS A 5 -10.44 -18.78 7.32
CA HIS A 5 -11.13 -19.69 6.41
C HIS A 5 -10.11 -20.65 5.79
N THR A 6 -10.39 -21.95 5.84
CA THR A 6 -9.41 -22.98 5.48
C THR A 6 -10.03 -24.07 4.63
N SER A 7 -9.18 -24.79 3.90
CA SER A 7 -9.56 -26.10 3.34
C SER A 7 -9.97 -27.08 4.44
N GLU A 8 -10.75 -28.11 4.05
CA GLU A 8 -11.23 -29.16 4.96
C GLU A 8 -10.11 -29.99 5.62
N ASN A 9 -8.95 -30.13 4.96
CA ASN A 9 -7.83 -30.91 5.47
C ASN A 9 -6.97 -30.16 6.51
N VAL A 10 -7.30 -28.90 6.81
CA VAL A 10 -6.63 -28.10 7.84
C VAL A 10 -7.34 -28.33 9.18
N VAL A 11 -6.62 -28.90 10.14
CA VAL A 11 -7.16 -29.20 11.47
C VAL A 11 -6.66 -28.14 12.44
N ILE A 12 -7.54 -27.25 12.89
CA ILE A 12 -7.23 -26.28 13.94
C ILE A 12 -7.07 -27.02 15.26
N THR A 13 -5.87 -26.98 15.85
CA THR A 13 -5.54 -27.63 17.12
C THR A 13 -5.77 -26.70 18.32
N ARG A 14 -5.59 -25.39 18.13
CA ARG A 14 -5.84 -24.35 19.13
C ARG A 14 -6.25 -23.04 18.46
N ALA A 15 -7.19 -22.32 19.06
CA ALA A 15 -7.54 -20.97 18.65
C ALA A 15 -7.95 -20.16 19.89
N ASP A 16 -7.26 -19.04 20.12
CA ASP A 16 -7.60 -18.02 21.10
C ASP A 16 -7.49 -16.61 20.50
N ASP A 17 -7.61 -15.58 21.34
CA ASP A 17 -7.62 -14.18 20.89
C ASP A 17 -6.25 -13.68 20.41
N GLU A 18 -5.16 -14.38 20.75
CA GLU A 18 -3.78 -14.00 20.41
C GLU A 18 -3.16 -14.93 19.37
N GLU A 19 -3.56 -16.20 19.33
CA GLU A 19 -2.91 -17.24 18.55
C GLU A 19 -3.89 -18.25 17.93
N ILE A 20 -3.57 -18.72 16.72
CA ILE A 20 -4.20 -19.88 16.10
C ILE A 20 -3.13 -20.88 15.70
N GLU A 21 -3.28 -22.13 16.16
CA GLU A 21 -2.45 -23.27 15.79
C GLU A 21 -3.27 -24.24 14.93
N ALA A 22 -2.67 -24.76 13.85
CA ALA A 22 -3.30 -25.74 12.98
C ALA A 22 -2.28 -26.73 12.42
N GLU A 23 -2.74 -27.96 12.19
CA GLU A 23 -1.99 -29.03 11.55
C GLU A 23 -2.57 -29.37 10.18
N ILE A 24 -1.68 -29.72 9.25
CA ILE A 24 -2.04 -30.12 7.90
C ILE A 24 -1.05 -31.15 7.37
N THR A 25 -1.56 -32.19 6.71
CA THR A 25 -0.72 -33.20 6.04
C THR A 25 -0.86 -33.07 4.53
N LEU A 26 0.21 -32.65 3.87
CA LEU A 26 0.25 -32.49 2.41
C LEU A 26 0.84 -33.74 1.74
N LYS A 27 0.33 -34.06 0.55
CA LYS A 27 0.92 -35.04 -0.37
C LYS A 27 1.61 -34.30 -1.51
N LYS A 28 2.55 -34.95 -2.20
CA LYS A 28 3.16 -34.36 -3.40
C LYS A 28 2.06 -33.99 -4.41
N GLY A 29 2.01 -32.72 -4.79
CA GLY A 29 1.03 -32.18 -5.74
C GLY A 29 -0.33 -31.81 -5.15
N SER A 30 -0.56 -32.00 -3.84
CA SER A 30 -1.76 -31.44 -3.19
C SER A 30 -1.56 -29.95 -2.91
N ARG A 31 -2.67 -29.22 -2.88
CA ARG A 31 -2.72 -27.81 -2.52
C ARG A 31 -3.82 -27.62 -1.50
N GLU A 32 -3.54 -26.82 -0.49
CA GLU A 32 -4.47 -26.49 0.58
C GLU A 32 -4.38 -24.99 0.86
N VAL A 33 -5.48 -24.39 1.29
CA VAL A 33 -5.59 -22.95 1.47
C VAL A 33 -5.87 -22.65 2.94
N VAL A 34 -5.11 -21.68 3.46
CA VAL A 34 -5.35 -21.06 4.76
C VAL A 34 -5.43 -19.57 4.50
N ALA A 35 -6.59 -18.97 4.78
CA ALA A 35 -6.85 -17.58 4.48
C ALA A 35 -7.30 -16.83 5.72
N LEU A 36 -6.59 -15.74 6.04
CA LEU A 36 -7.04 -14.76 7.03
C LEU A 36 -7.76 -13.62 6.30
N LEU A 37 -9.08 -13.58 6.46
CA LEU A 37 -9.95 -12.57 5.88
C LEU A 37 -10.08 -11.40 6.86
N VAL A 38 -9.63 -10.22 6.47
CA VAL A 38 -9.66 -9.02 7.32
C VAL A 38 -10.47 -7.93 6.63
N THR A 39 -11.40 -7.33 7.36
CA THR A 39 -12.17 -6.16 6.93
C THR A 39 -12.17 -5.07 8.00
N GLN A 40 -12.24 -3.82 7.55
CA GLN A 40 -12.37 -2.65 8.39
C GLN A 40 -13.71 -1.98 8.09
N SER A 41 -14.59 -1.91 9.11
CA SER A 41 -15.86 -1.18 9.06
C SER A 41 -16.86 -1.61 7.97
N GLU A 42 -16.73 -2.82 7.41
CA GLU A 42 -17.67 -3.39 6.43
C GLU A 42 -18.06 -4.83 6.80
N PRO A 43 -19.25 -5.32 6.39
CA PRO A 43 -19.63 -6.72 6.54
C PRO A 43 -18.64 -7.63 5.80
N LEU A 44 -18.17 -8.69 6.46
CA LEU A 44 -17.31 -9.68 5.79
C LEU A 44 -18.18 -10.73 5.09
N ALA A 45 -18.35 -10.58 3.78
CA ALA A 45 -18.79 -11.70 2.95
C ALA A 45 -17.64 -12.71 2.87
N VAL A 46 -17.85 -13.91 3.40
CA VAL A 46 -16.86 -15.00 3.38
C VAL A 46 -17.00 -15.75 2.06
N PRO A 47 -16.07 -15.61 1.10
CA PRO A 47 -16.16 -16.35 -0.17
C PRO A 47 -15.90 -17.83 0.08
N ASP A 48 -16.30 -18.68 -0.88
CA ASP A 48 -15.86 -20.07 -0.86
C ASP A 48 -14.33 -20.17 -0.98
N ILE A 49 -13.77 -21.26 -0.46
CA ILE A 49 -12.31 -21.41 -0.36
C ILE A 49 -11.66 -21.48 -1.76
N GLN A 50 -12.36 -22.03 -2.76
CA GLN A 50 -11.90 -22.08 -4.15
C GLN A 50 -11.85 -20.68 -4.78
N ALA A 51 -12.79 -19.80 -4.47
CA ALA A 51 -12.81 -18.42 -4.93
C ALA A 51 -11.67 -17.62 -4.29
N ILE A 52 -11.35 -17.87 -3.02
CA ILE A 52 -10.15 -17.32 -2.38
C ILE A 52 -8.89 -17.82 -3.10
N ASP A 53 -8.81 -19.12 -3.37
CA ASP A 53 -7.67 -19.72 -4.05
C ASP A 53 -7.45 -19.13 -5.45
N ASN A 54 -8.53 -18.93 -6.21
CA ASN A 54 -8.54 -18.34 -7.54
C ASN A 54 -8.14 -16.85 -7.53
N ARG A 55 -8.24 -16.13 -6.39
CA ARG A 55 -7.79 -14.73 -6.29
C ARG A 55 -6.28 -14.59 -6.41
N ILE A 56 -5.51 -15.63 -6.08
CA ILE A 56 -4.05 -15.64 -6.25
C ILE A 56 -3.73 -15.50 -7.75
N GLU A 57 -4.30 -16.37 -8.58
CA GLU A 57 -4.12 -16.32 -10.04
C GLU A 57 -4.71 -15.05 -10.65
N THR A 58 -5.90 -14.65 -10.21
CA THR A 58 -6.52 -13.39 -10.66
C THR A 58 -5.60 -12.19 -10.41
N SER A 59 -5.00 -12.11 -9.23
CA SER A 59 -4.05 -11.05 -8.88
C SER A 59 -2.78 -11.16 -9.71
N HIS A 60 -2.26 -12.37 -9.88
CA HIS A 60 -1.07 -12.63 -10.69
C HIS A 60 -1.24 -12.16 -12.13
N THR A 61 -2.32 -12.59 -12.80
CA THR A 61 -2.62 -12.20 -14.17
C THR A 61 -2.84 -10.69 -14.29
N ALA A 62 -3.58 -10.07 -13.38
CA ALA A 62 -3.79 -8.62 -13.41
C ALA A 62 -2.47 -7.82 -13.35
N TRP A 63 -1.52 -8.25 -12.51
CA TRP A 63 -0.20 -7.62 -12.43
C TRP A 63 0.66 -7.92 -13.67
N GLN A 64 0.60 -9.13 -14.22
CA GLN A 64 1.29 -9.46 -15.46
C GLN A 64 0.76 -8.63 -16.64
N ASP A 65 -0.55 -8.53 -16.78
CA ASP A 65 -1.21 -7.73 -17.83
C ASP A 65 -0.83 -6.26 -17.72
N TRP A 66 -0.80 -5.72 -16.49
CA TRP A 66 -0.34 -4.35 -16.25
C TRP A 66 1.13 -4.15 -16.68
N VAL A 67 2.03 -5.06 -16.31
CA VAL A 67 3.44 -5.01 -16.73
C VAL A 67 3.59 -5.13 -18.25
N ASN A 68 2.81 -5.99 -18.89
CA ASN A 68 2.81 -6.17 -20.34
C ASN A 68 2.33 -4.92 -21.09
N GLY A 69 1.56 -4.05 -20.42
CA GLY A 69 1.13 -2.75 -20.95
C GLY A 69 2.23 -1.68 -21.01
N LEU A 70 3.31 -1.83 -20.23
CA LEU A 70 4.38 -0.82 -20.14
C LEU A 70 5.13 -0.66 -21.47
N LYS A 71 5.52 0.58 -21.80
CA LYS A 71 6.13 0.96 -23.08
C LYS A 71 7.65 1.16 -23.04
N TYR A 72 8.33 0.58 -22.07
CA TYR A 72 9.79 0.71 -21.91
C TYR A 72 10.56 -0.36 -22.71
N ASP A 73 11.49 0.08 -23.56
CA ASP A 73 12.33 -0.75 -24.44
C ASP A 73 13.84 -0.57 -24.21
N GLY A 74 14.23 0.18 -23.16
CA GLY A 74 15.64 0.43 -22.83
C GLY A 74 16.37 -0.74 -22.16
N LEU A 75 17.67 -0.54 -21.92
CA LEU A 75 18.60 -1.59 -21.44
C LEU A 75 18.28 -2.18 -20.07
N TYR A 76 17.55 -1.46 -19.21
CA TYR A 76 17.34 -1.85 -17.80
C TYR A 76 15.91 -2.34 -17.52
N LYS A 77 15.31 -3.08 -18.47
CA LYS A 77 13.89 -3.44 -18.45
C LYS A 77 13.43 -4.06 -17.12
N ASP A 78 14.18 -5.03 -16.59
CA ASP A 78 13.79 -5.72 -15.35
C ASP A 78 13.81 -4.79 -14.13
N HIS A 79 14.81 -3.91 -14.04
CA HIS A 79 14.90 -2.90 -12.99
C HIS A 79 13.76 -1.87 -13.10
N VAL A 80 13.42 -1.47 -14.32
CA VAL A 80 12.32 -0.55 -14.58
C VAL A 80 10.97 -1.18 -14.23
N ILE A 81 10.73 -2.44 -14.63
CA ILE A 81 9.50 -3.17 -14.26
C ILE A 81 9.38 -3.28 -12.74
N ARG A 82 10.46 -3.67 -12.04
CA ARG A 82 10.44 -3.79 -10.59
C ARG A 82 10.14 -2.45 -9.90
N SER A 83 10.72 -1.36 -10.40
CA SER A 83 10.48 -0.02 -9.88
C SER A 83 9.06 0.46 -10.19
N ALA A 84 8.55 0.20 -11.39
CA ALA A 84 7.20 0.54 -11.80
C ALA A 84 6.15 -0.15 -10.91
N LEU A 85 6.35 -1.45 -10.62
CA LEU A 85 5.50 -2.19 -9.68
C LEU A 85 5.54 -1.55 -8.28
N ALA A 86 6.73 -1.20 -7.77
CA ALA A 86 6.86 -0.55 -6.47
C ALA A 86 6.10 0.78 -6.41
N LEU A 87 6.18 1.60 -7.47
CA LEU A 87 5.40 2.85 -7.56
C LEU A 87 3.89 2.57 -7.69
N LYS A 88 3.49 1.54 -8.43
CA LYS A 88 2.08 1.17 -8.58
C LYS A 88 1.46 0.69 -7.27
N PHE A 89 2.23 0.06 -6.37
CA PHE A 89 1.78 -0.25 -5.01
C PHE A 89 1.51 0.98 -4.14
N LEU A 90 2.05 2.16 -4.48
CA LEU A 90 1.79 3.41 -3.79
C LEU A 90 0.52 4.13 -4.29
N TRP A 91 -0.14 3.57 -5.30
CA TRP A 91 -1.35 4.13 -5.86
C TRP A 91 -2.59 3.71 -5.07
N TYR A 92 -3.27 4.71 -4.50
CA TYR A 92 -4.49 4.51 -3.73
C TYR A 92 -5.70 4.50 -4.67
N SER A 93 -6.18 3.30 -4.99
CA SER A 93 -7.21 3.10 -6.00
C SER A 93 -8.53 3.83 -5.79
N PRO A 94 -9.03 4.07 -4.56
CA PRO A 94 -10.33 4.73 -4.36
C PRO A 94 -10.36 6.18 -4.86
N THR A 95 -9.23 6.90 -4.77
CA THR A 95 -9.17 8.33 -5.13
C THR A 95 -8.22 8.63 -6.27
N GLY A 96 -7.26 7.74 -6.55
CA GLY A 96 -6.17 7.96 -7.49
C GLY A 96 -4.93 8.61 -6.87
N ALA A 97 -4.94 8.89 -5.56
CA ALA A 97 -3.80 9.48 -4.86
C ALA A 97 -2.54 8.59 -4.92
N LEU A 98 -1.37 9.21 -4.74
CA LEU A 98 -0.08 8.53 -4.72
C LEU A 98 0.60 8.80 -3.38
N ALA A 99 0.73 7.78 -2.53
CA ALA A 99 1.49 7.88 -1.29
C ALA A 99 2.98 8.05 -1.58
N ALA A 100 3.72 8.76 -0.72
CA ALA A 100 5.18 8.83 -0.84
C ALA A 100 5.83 7.49 -0.48
N ALA A 101 5.32 6.79 0.54
CA ALA A 101 5.67 5.41 0.85
C ALA A 101 4.53 4.69 1.59
N ALA A 102 4.52 3.36 1.57
CA ALA A 102 3.58 2.54 2.32
C ALA A 102 4.02 2.32 3.78
N THR A 103 4.78 3.24 4.36
CA THR A 103 5.46 3.06 5.65
C THR A 103 5.31 4.29 6.53
N THR A 104 5.29 4.04 7.83
CA THR A 104 5.39 5.06 8.87
C THR A 104 6.50 4.69 9.82
N SER A 105 7.20 5.69 10.37
CA SER A 105 8.17 5.49 11.46
C SER A 105 9.37 4.60 11.14
N LEU A 106 9.64 4.35 9.86
CA LEU A 106 10.90 3.73 9.48
C LEU A 106 12.00 4.78 9.48
N PRO A 107 13.13 4.53 10.17
CA PRO A 107 14.18 5.52 10.32
C PRO A 107 14.94 5.75 9.02
N GLU A 108 15.19 7.02 8.65
CA GLU A 108 16.17 7.36 7.60
C GLU A 108 17.59 6.84 7.95
N GLY A 109 17.90 6.75 9.25
CA GLY A 109 19.10 6.12 9.79
C GLY A 109 18.82 5.53 11.17
N ILE A 110 19.23 4.28 11.40
CA ILE A 110 18.93 3.53 12.64
C ILE A 110 19.38 4.33 13.87
N GLY A 111 18.47 4.47 14.84
CA GLY A 111 18.71 5.23 16.08
C GLY A 111 18.59 6.75 15.93
N GLY A 112 18.29 7.26 14.74
CA GLY A 112 17.97 8.67 14.50
C GLY A 112 16.49 9.01 14.78
N GLU A 113 16.19 10.31 14.76
CA GLU A 113 14.85 10.84 15.06
C GLU A 113 13.97 11.08 13.82
N LYS A 114 14.56 10.95 12.62
CA LYS A 114 13.90 11.16 11.32
C LYS A 114 13.13 9.91 10.91
N ASN A 115 12.07 9.63 11.66
CA ASN A 115 11.23 8.45 11.52
C ASN A 115 9.84 8.88 11.05
N TYR A 116 9.75 9.62 9.95
CA TYR A 116 8.51 10.28 9.54
C TYR A 116 7.45 9.29 9.06
N ASP A 117 6.19 9.73 9.09
CA ASP A 117 5.10 9.06 8.40
C ASP A 117 5.06 9.50 6.93
N TYR A 118 5.26 8.55 6.01
CA TYR A 118 5.31 8.77 4.57
C TYR A 118 4.06 8.27 3.84
N ARG A 119 3.01 7.85 4.57
CA ARG A 119 1.76 7.35 3.99
C ARG A 119 0.87 8.41 3.33
N PHE A 120 1.32 9.66 3.34
CA PHE A 120 0.63 10.81 2.74
C PHE A 120 1.05 11.03 1.29
N ALA A 121 0.20 11.73 0.54
CA ALA A 121 0.49 12.13 -0.83
C ALA A 121 1.23 13.46 -0.85
N TRP A 122 2.55 13.39 -1.04
CA TRP A 122 3.41 14.54 -1.22
C TRP A 122 3.35 15.05 -2.66
N VAL A 123 3.14 16.35 -2.85
CA VAL A 123 2.95 16.94 -4.19
C VAL A 123 4.14 16.65 -5.10
N ARG A 124 5.36 16.84 -4.58
CA ARG A 124 6.61 16.57 -5.32
C ARG A 124 6.68 15.10 -5.75
N ASP A 125 6.47 14.18 -4.82
CA ASP A 125 6.59 12.74 -5.04
C ASP A 125 5.51 12.25 -6.02
N ALA A 126 4.27 12.72 -5.89
CA ALA A 126 3.20 12.46 -6.84
C ALA A 126 3.57 12.93 -8.26
N CYS A 127 4.13 14.14 -8.42
CA CYS A 127 4.60 14.65 -9.70
C CYS A 127 5.71 13.77 -10.31
N LEU A 128 6.66 13.29 -9.50
CA LEU A 128 7.74 12.41 -9.96
C LEU A 128 7.21 11.06 -10.42
N ILE A 129 6.24 10.49 -9.70
CA ILE A 129 5.60 9.22 -10.06
C ILE A 129 4.76 9.38 -11.33
N ILE A 130 3.95 10.44 -11.45
CA ILE A 130 3.19 10.74 -12.67
C ILE A 130 4.13 10.88 -13.88
N LYS A 131 5.27 11.56 -13.71
CA LYS A 131 6.29 11.67 -14.76
C LYS A 131 6.83 10.29 -15.15
N ALA A 132 7.16 9.44 -14.17
CA ALA A 132 7.63 8.07 -14.44
C ALA A 132 6.58 7.24 -15.20
N PHE A 133 5.33 7.26 -14.75
CA PHE A 133 4.20 6.59 -15.39
C PHE A 133 3.91 7.09 -16.80
N THR A 134 4.12 8.39 -17.06
CA THR A 134 4.01 8.97 -18.40
C THR A 134 5.06 8.37 -19.34
N TYR A 135 6.32 8.23 -18.90
CA TYR A 135 7.35 7.56 -19.70
C TYR A 135 7.07 6.07 -19.92
N LEU A 136 6.37 5.43 -19.00
CA LEU A 136 6.01 4.02 -19.09
C LEU A 136 4.72 3.77 -19.89
N GLY A 137 4.00 4.82 -20.31
CA GLY A 137 2.78 4.71 -21.11
C GLY A 137 1.52 4.33 -20.32
N THR A 138 1.53 4.43 -18.98
CA THR A 138 0.38 4.11 -18.11
C THR A 138 -0.51 5.34 -17.93
N LEU A 139 -1.22 5.71 -19.01
CA LEU A 139 -1.93 7.00 -19.10
C LEU A 139 -3.15 7.10 -18.18
N GLU A 140 -3.86 5.99 -17.93
CA GLU A 140 -5.07 6.01 -17.09
C GLU A 140 -4.72 6.31 -15.63
N GLU A 141 -3.64 5.72 -15.10
CA GLU A 141 -3.10 6.06 -13.79
C GLU A 141 -2.65 7.52 -13.71
N CYS A 142 -1.98 8.01 -14.75
CA CYS A 142 -1.56 9.41 -14.82
C CYS A 142 -2.76 10.36 -14.74
N LYS A 143 -3.82 10.09 -15.50
CA LYS A 143 -5.05 10.89 -15.49
C LYS A 143 -5.72 10.87 -14.11
N ALA A 144 -5.84 9.70 -13.50
CA ALA A 144 -6.44 9.57 -12.17
C ALA A 144 -5.64 10.35 -11.12
N ALA A 145 -4.33 10.16 -11.06
CA ALA A 145 -3.46 10.84 -10.11
C ALA A 145 -3.42 12.36 -10.33
N PHE A 146 -3.34 12.80 -11.58
CA PHE A 146 -3.35 14.24 -11.90
C PHE A 146 -4.70 14.89 -11.59
N SER A 147 -5.80 14.20 -11.89
CA SER A 147 -7.16 14.65 -11.55
C SER A 147 -7.34 14.80 -10.05
N TRP A 148 -6.90 13.80 -9.27
CA TRP A 148 -6.91 13.85 -7.81
C TRP A 148 -6.07 15.01 -7.27
N LEU A 149 -4.83 15.16 -7.74
CA LEU A 149 -3.91 16.21 -7.27
C LEU A 149 -4.46 17.60 -7.56
N SER A 150 -4.94 17.82 -8.79
CA SER A 150 -5.51 19.11 -9.20
C SER A 150 -6.75 19.48 -8.38
N LYS A 151 -7.67 18.52 -8.18
CA LYS A 151 -8.85 18.73 -7.33
C LYS A 151 -8.49 19.05 -5.90
N THR A 152 -7.49 18.36 -5.34
CA THR A 152 -7.02 18.55 -3.97
C THR A 152 -6.40 19.94 -3.78
N ILE A 153 -5.55 20.38 -4.71
CA ILE A 153 -4.97 21.73 -4.66
C ILE A 153 -6.07 22.79 -4.76
N ILE A 154 -6.98 22.66 -5.73
CA ILE A 154 -8.09 23.62 -5.92
C ILE A 154 -8.96 23.71 -4.66
N LYS A 155 -9.27 22.57 -4.04
CA LYS A 155 -10.10 22.49 -2.82
C LYS A 155 -9.51 23.29 -1.66
N HIS A 156 -8.19 23.26 -1.47
CA HIS A 156 -7.51 23.91 -0.34
C HIS A 156 -6.98 25.32 -0.66
N GLY A 157 -7.27 25.84 -1.85
CA GLY A 157 -6.97 27.22 -2.24
C GLY A 157 -5.58 27.44 -2.83
N PRO A 158 -5.18 28.71 -3.05
CA PRO A 158 -3.94 29.05 -3.75
C PRO A 158 -2.67 28.68 -2.97
N GLU A 159 -2.78 28.53 -1.64
CA GLU A 159 -1.67 28.14 -0.78
C GLU A 159 -1.53 26.61 -0.78
N MET A 160 -0.75 26.13 -1.74
CA MET A 160 -0.43 24.71 -1.87
C MET A 160 0.32 24.21 -0.63
N ARG A 161 -0.15 23.09 -0.07
CA ARG A 161 0.55 22.36 1.00
C ARG A 161 1.54 21.38 0.41
N ALA A 162 2.57 21.03 1.18
CA ALA A 162 3.58 20.06 0.75
C ALA A 162 2.99 18.66 0.51
N CYS A 163 1.99 18.28 1.32
CA CYS A 163 1.32 16.99 1.25
C CYS A 163 -0.13 17.03 1.77
N TYR A 164 -0.89 16.01 1.41
CA TYR A 164 -2.30 15.81 1.76
C TYR A 164 -2.55 14.34 2.15
N THR A 165 -3.66 14.05 2.83
CA THR A 165 -4.13 12.68 3.00
C THR A 165 -4.49 12.06 1.65
N LEU A 166 -4.61 10.73 1.57
CA LEU A 166 -4.97 10.05 0.31
C LEU A 166 -6.42 10.37 -0.13
N GLU A 167 -7.25 10.81 0.82
CA GLU A 167 -8.61 11.31 0.63
C GLU A 167 -8.64 12.79 0.16
N GLY A 168 -7.49 13.46 0.11
CA GLY A 168 -7.39 14.87 -0.28
C GLY A 168 -7.78 15.86 0.83
N GLU A 169 -7.61 15.47 2.10
CA GLU A 169 -7.71 16.35 3.26
C GLU A 169 -6.33 16.86 3.70
N LEU A 170 -6.32 17.81 4.64
CA LEU A 170 -5.09 18.25 5.28
C LEU A 170 -4.53 17.11 6.17
N VAL A 171 -3.21 16.94 6.15
CA VAL A 171 -2.53 15.96 7.01
C VAL A 171 -2.75 16.34 8.48
N PRO A 172 -3.11 15.38 9.36
CA PRO A 172 -3.28 15.65 10.78
C PRO A 172 -1.96 16.03 11.46
N GLU A 173 -2.06 16.69 12.60
CA GLU A 173 -0.91 16.96 13.46
C GLU A 173 -0.21 15.66 13.85
N GLU A 174 1.12 15.74 13.96
CA GLU A 174 1.94 14.61 14.36
C GLU A 174 1.65 14.16 15.79
N GLN A 175 1.55 12.85 15.96
CA GLN A 175 1.40 12.15 17.23
C GLN A 175 2.55 11.16 17.41
N TYR A 176 2.82 10.82 18.67
CA TYR A 176 3.89 9.89 19.04
C TYR A 176 3.30 8.68 19.75
N ALA A 177 3.55 7.49 19.22
CA ALA A 177 3.11 6.24 19.82
C ALA A 177 4.16 5.71 20.81
N GLU A 178 3.71 5.20 21.96
CA GLU A 178 4.56 4.54 22.96
C GLU A 178 4.91 3.10 22.53
N LEU A 179 5.60 2.97 21.40
CA LEU A 179 6.08 1.71 20.85
C LEU A 179 7.60 1.73 20.78
N GLN A 180 8.25 0.56 20.85
CA GLN A 180 9.72 0.45 20.78
C GLN A 180 10.33 0.89 19.44
N GLY A 181 9.53 0.91 18.36
CA GLY A 181 9.98 1.33 17.04
C GLY A 181 10.94 0.34 16.36
N TYR A 182 11.18 0.54 15.07
CA TYR A 182 12.02 -0.38 14.29
C TYR A 182 13.48 -0.34 14.79
N ARG A 183 13.99 -1.49 15.23
CA ARG A 183 15.35 -1.62 15.82
C ARG A 183 15.62 -0.58 16.92
N ASN A 184 14.64 -0.37 17.81
CA ASN A 184 14.71 0.61 18.91
C ASN A 184 14.79 2.08 18.46
N SER A 185 14.49 2.38 17.20
CA SER A 185 14.54 3.76 16.69
C SER A 185 13.30 4.53 17.15
N GLN A 186 13.54 5.63 17.84
CA GLN A 186 12.54 6.53 18.39
C GLN A 186 12.71 7.94 17.81
N PRO A 187 11.63 8.75 17.72
CA PRO A 187 10.26 8.41 18.11
C PRO A 187 9.50 7.63 17.03
N VAL A 188 8.40 6.96 17.40
CA VAL A 188 7.40 6.42 16.46
C VAL A 188 6.36 7.51 16.18
N ARG A 189 6.41 8.09 14.97
CA ARG A 189 5.58 9.21 14.49
C ARG A 189 4.37 8.72 13.72
N ILE A 190 3.21 9.29 13.97
CA ILE A 190 1.99 9.12 13.16
C ILE A 190 1.54 10.51 12.74
N GLY A 191 1.31 10.73 11.45
CA GLY A 191 1.10 12.10 10.93
C GLY A 191 2.41 12.76 10.48
N ASN A 192 2.30 13.97 9.94
CA ASN A 192 3.47 14.67 9.42
C ASN A 192 3.28 16.20 9.44
N ASN A 193 4.05 16.88 10.28
CA ASN A 193 3.96 18.34 10.45
C ASN A 193 4.53 19.15 9.29
N ALA A 194 5.25 18.52 8.35
CA ALA A 194 5.78 19.20 7.17
C ALA A 194 4.68 19.78 6.25
N ALA A 195 3.43 19.33 6.40
CA ALA A 195 2.29 19.92 5.69
C ALA A 195 2.10 21.42 6.00
N THR A 196 2.57 21.90 7.15
CA THR A 196 2.43 23.32 7.55
C THR A 196 3.58 24.21 7.08
N SER A 197 4.69 23.61 6.63
CA SER A 197 5.87 24.35 6.18
C SER A 197 5.73 24.66 4.69
N ALA A 198 5.43 25.92 4.35
CA ALA A 198 5.58 26.40 2.99
C ALA A 198 7.06 26.33 2.62
N SER A 199 7.40 25.59 1.56
CA SER A 199 8.72 25.64 0.91
C SER A 199 8.81 26.82 -0.04
#